data_AF-A0A0N4Y6L5-F1
#
_entry.id   AF-A0A0N4Y6L5-F1
#
_cell.length_a   1.000
_cell.length_b   1.000
_cell.length_c   1.000
_cell.angle_alpha   90.00
_cell.angle_beta   90.00
_cell.angle_gamma   90.00
#
_symmetry.space_group_name_H-M   'P 1'
#
loop_
_entity.id
_entity.type
_entity.pdbx_description
1 polymer ?
#
loop_
_entity_poly.entity_id
_entity_poly.type
_entity_poly.pdbx_seq_one_letter_code
_entity_poly.pdbx_strand_id
1 'polypeptide(L)'
;MNQDGNDAIRKLQAIKDLQSTTINHMRHFLTVSRQRTCQLRTYTPGVRENEWRMRCPFCDEQGSHYADACPHIRTGNARANILNESNKCSTCFEVNCPQGRHCPRFNILCTYCQRNGHHSAICQYPDQSRQILEEQQECIMGIEDALVQLRTLKLN
;
A
#
# COMPACT_ATOMS: atom_id res chain seq x y z
N MET A 1 48.77 24.74 5.25
CA MET A 1 47.93 23.55 4.98
C MET A 1 47.26 23.77 3.63
N ASN A 2 47.57 22.93 2.64
CA ASN A 2 47.23 23.16 1.23
C ASN A 2 45.77 22.76 0.93
N GLN A 3 45.14 23.54 0.05
CA GLN A 3 43.73 23.40 -0.37
C GLN A 3 43.40 22.00 -0.92
N ASP A 4 44.34 21.41 -1.67
CA ASP A 4 44.21 20.07 -2.27
C ASP A 4 44.07 18.94 -1.23
N GLY A 5 44.72 19.09 -0.07
CA GLY A 5 44.64 18.12 1.03
C GLY A 5 43.26 18.11 1.70
N ASN A 6 42.61 19.28 1.78
CA ASN A 6 41.26 19.41 2.34
C ASN A 6 40.21 18.84 1.38
N ASP A 7 40.39 19.00 0.07
CA ASP A 7 39.44 18.48 -0.93
C ASP A 7 39.51 16.95 -1.08
N ALA A 8 40.70 16.36 -0.97
CA ALA A 8 40.85 14.90 -0.93
C ALA A 8 40.15 14.28 0.30
N ILE A 9 40.27 14.91 1.47
CA ILE A 9 39.59 14.46 2.70
C ILE A 9 38.07 14.56 2.56
N ARG A 10 37.56 15.66 2.01
CA ARG A 10 36.11 15.85 1.75
C ARG A 10 35.56 14.80 0.81
N LYS A 11 36.30 14.50 -0.27
CA LYS A 11 35.93 13.48 -1.25
C LYS A 11 35.88 12.08 -0.65
N LEU A 12 36.87 11.73 0.18
CA LEU A 12 36.86 10.45 0.91
C LEU A 12 35.69 10.35 1.89
N GLN A 13 35.35 11.43 2.58
CA GLN A 13 34.20 11.47 3.47
C GLN A 13 32.88 11.27 2.69
N ALA A 14 32.70 11.99 1.59
CA ALA A 14 31.52 11.85 0.73
C ALA A 14 31.36 10.42 0.19
N ILE A 15 32.46 9.75 -0.21
CA ILE A 15 32.43 8.35 -0.62
C ILE A 15 31.95 7.44 0.53
N LYS A 16 32.45 7.63 1.75
CA LYS A 16 32.02 6.85 2.91
C LYS A 16 30.53 7.06 3.22
N ASP A 17 30.07 8.31 3.18
CA ASP A 17 28.67 8.66 3.46
C ASP A 17 27.73 8.03 2.44
N LEU A 18 28.09 8.04 1.15
CA LEU A 18 27.32 7.39 0.10
C LEU A 18 27.32 5.86 0.25
N GLN A 19 28.45 5.25 0.61
CA GLN A 19 28.51 3.81 0.91
C GLN A 19 27.60 3.43 2.09
N SER A 20 27.63 4.22 3.17
CA SER A 20 26.74 4.03 4.31
C SER A 20 25.26 4.18 3.91
N THR A 21 24.96 5.17 3.06
CA THR A 21 23.62 5.39 2.52
C THR A 21 23.13 4.19 1.71
N THR A 22 23.95 3.67 0.79
CA THR A 22 23.64 2.45 0.02
C THR A 22 23.36 1.27 0.95
N ILE A 23 24.20 1.04 1.95
CA ILE A 23 24.03 -0.06 2.91
C ILE A 23 22.73 0.11 3.71
N ASN A 24 22.39 1.33 4.11
CA ASN A 24 21.16 1.60 4.86
C ASN A 24 19.92 1.33 4.02
N HIS A 25 19.88 1.78 2.76
CA HIS A 25 18.79 1.45 1.84
C HIS A 25 18.69 -0.06 1.59
N MET A 26 19.82 -0.75 1.39
CA MET A 26 19.82 -2.22 1.23
C MET A 26 19.26 -2.95 2.45
N ARG A 27 19.65 -2.54 3.67
CA ARG A 27 19.12 -3.12 4.92
C ARG A 27 17.63 -2.85 5.05
N HIS A 28 17.18 -1.65 4.74
CA HIS A 28 15.76 -1.30 4.79
C HIS A 28 14.96 -2.09 3.76
N PHE A 29 15.43 -2.17 2.52
CA PHE A 29 14.84 -3.00 1.46
C PHE A 29 14.66 -4.45 1.90
N LEU A 30 15.68 -5.06 2.49
CA LEU A 30 15.60 -6.43 3.00
C LEU A 30 14.59 -6.58 4.15
N THR A 31 14.45 -5.54 4.98
CA THR A 31 13.48 -5.52 6.08
C THR A 31 12.05 -5.44 5.55
N VAL A 32 11.79 -4.51 4.63
CA VAL A 32 10.47 -4.32 4.01
C VAL A 32 10.08 -5.52 3.16
N SER A 33 11.03 -6.11 2.42
CA SER A 33 10.78 -7.28 1.54
C SER A 33 10.43 -8.57 2.27
N ARG A 34 10.64 -8.65 3.58
CA ARG A 34 10.18 -9.79 4.39
C ARG A 34 8.72 -9.68 4.79
N GLN A 35 8.11 -8.50 4.63
CA GLN A 35 6.71 -8.31 4.93
C GLN A 35 5.84 -9.00 3.88
N ARG A 36 4.74 -9.60 4.32
CA ARG A 36 3.80 -10.27 3.43
C ARG A 36 3.03 -9.24 2.61
N THR A 37 2.97 -9.44 1.30
CA THR A 37 2.12 -8.68 0.38
C THR A 37 0.97 -9.55 -0.14
N CYS A 38 -0.02 -8.90 -0.75
CA CYS A 38 -1.09 -9.54 -1.52
C CYS A 38 -1.31 -8.81 -2.85
N GLN A 39 -2.26 -9.31 -3.64
CA GLN A 39 -2.72 -8.60 -4.82
C GLN A 39 -3.22 -7.20 -4.44
N LEU A 40 -2.85 -6.20 -5.25
CA LEU A 40 -3.33 -4.83 -5.10
C LEU A 40 -4.77 -4.69 -5.58
N ARG A 41 -5.49 -3.77 -4.94
CA ARG A 41 -6.86 -3.39 -5.31
C ARG A 41 -6.87 -2.75 -6.71
N THR A 42 -7.71 -3.27 -7.59
CA THR A 42 -7.96 -2.71 -8.92
C THR A 42 -9.21 -1.82 -8.88
N TYR A 43 -9.15 -0.68 -9.56
CA TYR A 43 -10.23 0.30 -9.63
C TYR A 43 -10.87 0.29 -11.01
N THR A 44 -11.27 -0.91 -11.45
CA THR A 44 -11.89 -1.09 -12.76
C THR A 44 -13.31 -0.53 -12.71
N PRO A 45 -13.69 0.38 -13.62
CA PRO A 45 -15.06 0.87 -13.70
C PRO A 45 -15.99 -0.18 -14.29
N GLY A 46 -17.29 0.05 -14.10
CA GLY A 46 -18.37 -0.80 -14.59
C GLY A 46 -18.79 -1.88 -13.60
N VAL A 47 -20.00 -2.36 -13.83
CA VAL A 47 -20.58 -3.57 -13.23
C VAL A 47 -21.14 -4.43 -14.36
N ARG A 48 -21.57 -5.65 -14.07
CA ARG A 48 -22.25 -6.46 -15.09
C ARG A 48 -23.57 -5.79 -15.52
N GLU A 49 -23.99 -6.01 -16.76
CA GLU A 49 -25.17 -5.35 -17.35
C GLU A 49 -26.43 -5.46 -16.49
N ASN A 50 -26.64 -6.60 -15.83
CA ASN A 50 -27.81 -6.85 -14.97
C ASN A 50 -27.68 -6.26 -13.55
N GLU A 51 -26.57 -5.60 -13.24
CA GLU A 51 -26.25 -5.09 -11.90
C GLU A 51 -26.20 -3.55 -11.85
N TRP A 52 -26.64 -2.86 -12.91
CA TRP A 52 -26.63 -1.39 -13.01
C TRP A 52 -27.41 -0.66 -11.89
N ARG A 53 -28.28 -1.36 -11.16
CA ARG A 53 -29.03 -0.82 -10.02
C ARG A 53 -28.27 -0.90 -8.69
N MET A 54 -27.16 -1.63 -8.61
CA MET A 54 -26.37 -1.71 -7.38
C MET A 54 -25.83 -0.33 -7.02
N ARG A 55 -25.87 0.01 -5.73
CA ARG A 55 -25.25 1.23 -5.19
C ARG A 55 -23.98 0.89 -4.46
N CYS A 56 -22.94 1.69 -4.67
CA CYS A 56 -21.72 1.56 -3.89
C CYS A 56 -22.01 1.92 -2.42
N PRO A 57 -21.68 1.05 -1.44
CA PRO A 57 -21.97 1.30 -0.03
C PRO A 57 -21.12 2.42 0.59
N PHE A 58 -20.16 2.98 -0.16
CA PHE A 58 -19.20 3.98 0.31
C PHE A 58 -19.40 5.37 -0.30
N CYS A 59 -19.82 5.45 -1.56
CA CYS A 59 -19.98 6.73 -2.28
C CYS A 59 -21.37 6.89 -2.91
N ASP A 60 -22.26 5.91 -2.72
CA ASP A 60 -23.64 5.88 -3.21
C ASP A 60 -23.86 5.96 -4.73
N GLU A 61 -22.79 6.02 -5.54
CA GLU A 61 -22.89 5.89 -6.99
C GLU A 61 -23.56 4.58 -7.40
N GLN A 62 -24.48 4.69 -8.36
CA GLN A 62 -25.30 3.58 -8.83
C GLN A 62 -24.75 3.02 -10.16
N GLY A 63 -24.48 1.71 -10.20
CA GLY A 63 -24.09 1.00 -11.42
C GLY A 63 -22.70 1.32 -11.97
N SER A 64 -21.93 2.20 -11.33
CA SER A 64 -20.64 2.66 -11.84
C SER A 64 -19.48 1.71 -11.54
N HIS A 65 -19.52 0.98 -10.42
CA HIS A 65 -18.43 0.11 -9.97
C HIS A 65 -18.88 -0.82 -8.83
N TYR A 66 -18.15 -1.92 -8.61
CA TYR A 66 -18.30 -2.72 -7.39
C TYR A 66 -17.68 -2.03 -6.17
N ALA A 67 -18.19 -2.32 -4.98
CA ALA A 67 -17.69 -1.77 -3.71
C ALA A 67 -16.16 -1.86 -3.56
N ASP A 68 -15.58 -3.00 -3.96
CA ASP A 68 -14.13 -3.25 -3.90
C ASP A 68 -13.32 -2.27 -4.77
N ALA A 69 -13.91 -1.78 -5.86
CA ALA A 69 -13.31 -0.91 -6.87
C ALA A 69 -13.71 0.58 -6.76
N CYS A 70 -14.30 1.01 -5.63
CA CYS A 70 -14.72 2.42 -5.46
C CYS A 70 -13.56 3.41 -5.65
N PRO A 71 -13.63 4.34 -6.64
CA PRO A 71 -12.56 5.29 -6.92
C PRO A 71 -12.53 6.48 -5.96
N HIS A 72 -13.67 6.79 -5.34
CA HIS A 72 -13.82 7.93 -4.43
C HIS A 72 -13.29 7.63 -3.03
N ILE A 73 -13.58 6.44 -2.50
CA ILE A 73 -13.07 5.98 -1.20
C ILE A 73 -12.14 4.81 -1.44
N ARG A 74 -10.82 5.07 -1.40
CA ARG A 74 -9.82 4.12 -1.90
C ARG A 74 -9.29 3.15 -0.85
N THR A 75 -9.01 3.64 0.35
CA THR A 75 -8.39 2.81 1.40
C THR A 75 -9.43 1.96 2.15
N GLY A 76 -9.06 0.74 2.51
CA GLY A 76 -9.87 -0.15 3.35
C GLY A 76 -10.20 0.47 4.71
N ASN A 77 -9.28 1.24 5.29
CA ASN A 77 -9.51 1.94 6.56
C ASN A 77 -10.63 2.98 6.46
N ALA A 78 -10.58 3.87 5.47
CA ALA A 78 -11.64 4.85 5.24
C ALA A 78 -13.00 4.18 5.00
N ARG A 79 -13.02 3.08 4.24
CA ARG A 79 -14.25 2.31 3.99
C ARG A 79 -14.81 1.67 5.27
N ALA A 80 -13.94 1.14 6.12
CA ALA A 80 -14.34 0.59 7.42
C ALA A 80 -14.96 1.67 8.33
N ASN A 81 -14.38 2.88 8.33
CA ASN A 81 -14.91 4.01 9.08
C ASN A 81 -16.30 4.41 8.60
N ILE A 82 -16.52 4.52 7.28
CA ILE A 82 -17.84 4.84 6.72
C ILE A 82 -18.91 3.82 7.15
N LEU A 83 -18.58 2.52 7.14
CA LEU A 83 -19.51 1.49 7.57
C LEU A 83 -19.82 1.60 9.07
N ASN A 84 -18.80 1.86 9.89
CA ASN A 84 -18.97 2.04 11.33
C ASN A 84 -19.86 3.26 11.64
N GLU A 85 -19.59 4.40 10.99
CA GLU A 85 -20.38 5.64 11.12
C GLU A 85 -21.83 5.45 10.64
N SER A 86 -22.03 4.62 9.61
CA SER A 86 -23.36 4.30 9.07
C SER A 86 -24.05 3.12 9.78
N ASN A 87 -23.45 2.58 10.84
CA ASN A 87 -23.91 1.38 11.55
C ASN A 87 -24.22 0.18 10.62
N LYS A 88 -23.41 0.01 9.56
CA LYS A 88 -23.49 -1.10 8.61
C LYS A 88 -22.51 -2.19 8.99
N CYS A 89 -22.90 -3.45 8.79
CA CYS A 89 -22.02 -4.58 9.05
C CYS A 89 -20.76 -4.53 8.17
N SER A 90 -19.59 -4.67 8.79
CA SER A 90 -18.29 -4.75 8.12
C SER A 90 -18.12 -5.95 7.17
N THR A 91 -18.97 -6.97 7.32
CA THR A 91 -18.93 -8.22 6.53
C THR A 91 -19.91 -8.24 5.37
N CYS A 92 -21.11 -7.68 5.52
CA CYS A 92 -22.17 -7.75 4.51
C CYS A 92 -22.80 -6.41 4.11
N PHE A 93 -22.38 -5.30 4.72
CA PHE A 93 -22.85 -3.92 4.46
C PHE A 93 -24.31 -3.63 4.83
N GLU A 94 -25.04 -4.60 5.37
CA GLU A 94 -26.42 -4.42 5.82
C GLU A 94 -26.48 -3.74 7.19
N VAL A 95 -27.48 -2.85 7.35
CA VAL A 95 -27.76 -2.16 8.63
C VAL A 95 -28.37 -3.12 9.65
N ASN A 96 -29.34 -3.93 9.23
CA ASN A 96 -30.07 -4.87 10.10
C ASN A 96 -29.38 -6.24 10.22
N CYS A 97 -28.06 -6.23 10.34
CA CYS A 97 -27.27 -7.45 10.53
C CYS A 97 -26.96 -7.66 12.02
N PRO A 98 -27.01 -8.90 12.55
CA PRO A 98 -26.56 -9.18 13.92
C PRO A 98 -25.05 -8.99 14.13
N GLN A 99 -24.30 -8.72 13.05
CA GLN A 99 -22.86 -8.46 13.01
C GLN A 99 -21.99 -9.58 13.60
N GLY A 100 -20.67 -9.36 13.58
CA GLY A 100 -19.67 -10.29 14.11
C GLY A 100 -19.85 -11.72 13.61
N ARG A 101 -19.66 -12.69 14.51
CA ARG A 101 -19.78 -14.13 14.23
C ARG A 101 -21.19 -14.58 13.84
N HIS A 102 -22.21 -13.77 14.11
CA HIS A 102 -23.59 -14.06 13.80
C HIS A 102 -24.02 -13.55 12.41
N CYS A 103 -23.18 -12.76 11.74
CA CYS A 103 -23.43 -12.33 10.37
C CYS A 103 -23.56 -13.56 9.45
N PRO A 104 -24.61 -13.66 8.61
CA PRO A 104 -24.76 -14.78 7.67
C PRO A 104 -23.59 -14.92 6.69
N ARG A 105 -22.84 -13.84 6.46
CA ARG A 105 -21.65 -13.80 5.60
C ARG A 105 -20.33 -13.94 6.38
N PHE A 106 -20.37 -14.19 7.70
CA PHE A 106 -19.17 -14.21 8.56
C PHE A 106 -18.09 -15.16 8.05
N ASN A 107 -18.46 -16.35 7.57
CA ASN A 107 -17.53 -17.38 7.12
C ASN A 107 -16.95 -17.17 5.71
N ILE A 108 -17.38 -16.14 4.99
CA ILE A 108 -16.77 -15.81 3.69
C ILE A 108 -15.35 -15.29 3.94
N LEU A 109 -14.39 -15.89 3.25
CA LEU A 109 -12.99 -15.49 3.33
C LEU A 109 -12.74 -14.24 2.50
N CYS A 110 -12.00 -13.31 3.07
CA CYS A 110 -11.46 -12.17 2.34
C CYS A 110 -10.46 -12.66 1.27
N THR A 111 -10.65 -12.20 0.04
CA THR A 111 -9.79 -12.53 -1.12
C THR A 111 -8.34 -12.07 -0.94
N TYR A 112 -8.09 -11.04 -0.13
CA TYR A 112 -6.76 -10.46 0.07
C TYR A 112 -5.97 -11.13 1.20
N CYS A 113 -6.55 -11.23 2.39
CA CYS A 113 -5.83 -11.73 3.57
C CYS A 113 -6.19 -13.17 3.97
N GLN A 114 -7.21 -13.76 3.32
CA GLN A 114 -7.72 -15.11 3.59
C GLN A 114 -8.25 -15.31 5.02
N ARG A 115 -8.66 -14.21 5.68
CA ARG A 115 -9.36 -14.23 6.97
C ARG A 115 -10.82 -13.88 6.78
N ASN A 116 -11.65 -14.34 7.70
CA ASN A 116 -13.10 -14.09 7.70
C ASN A 116 -13.46 -12.88 8.58
N GLY A 117 -14.75 -12.59 8.75
CA GLY A 117 -15.22 -11.51 9.62
C GLY A 117 -15.12 -10.08 9.09
N HIS A 118 -14.81 -9.91 7.80
CA HIS A 118 -14.91 -8.63 7.10
C HIS A 118 -15.08 -8.87 5.59
N HIS A 119 -15.64 -7.88 4.89
CA HIS A 119 -15.72 -7.90 3.43
C HIS A 119 -14.37 -7.52 2.79
N SER A 120 -14.00 -8.13 1.65
CA SER A 120 -12.75 -7.82 0.94
C SER A 120 -12.56 -6.33 0.64
N ALA A 121 -13.66 -5.62 0.38
CA ALA A 121 -13.66 -4.19 0.06
C ALA A 121 -13.12 -3.29 1.19
N ILE A 122 -13.16 -3.74 2.45
CA ILE A 122 -12.62 -2.99 3.58
C ILE A 122 -11.29 -3.53 4.10
N CYS A 123 -10.76 -4.59 3.46
CA CYS A 123 -9.47 -5.14 3.84
C CYS A 123 -8.36 -4.10 3.61
N GLN A 124 -7.52 -3.88 4.61
CA GLN A 124 -6.38 -2.95 4.57
C GLN A 124 -5.12 -3.57 3.95
N TYR A 125 -5.09 -4.91 3.77
CA TYR A 125 -3.91 -5.63 3.26
C TYR A 125 -3.45 -5.16 1.87
N PRO A 126 -4.35 -4.83 0.92
CA PRO A 126 -3.95 -4.24 -0.35
C PRO A 126 -3.29 -2.87 -0.21
N ASP A 127 -3.72 -2.05 0.76
CA ASP A 127 -3.15 -0.73 1.01
C ASP A 127 -1.75 -0.87 1.65
N GLN A 128 -1.61 -1.76 2.63
CA GLN A 128 -0.33 -2.11 3.23
C GLN A 128 0.64 -2.68 2.18
N SER A 129 0.16 -3.54 1.30
CA SER A 129 0.96 -4.10 0.21
C SER A 129 1.44 -3.01 -0.76
N ARG A 130 0.60 -2.02 -1.05
CA ARG A 130 1.01 -0.87 -1.87
C ARG A 130 2.12 -0.07 -1.19
N GLN A 131 1.97 0.24 0.09
CA GLN A 131 2.98 0.96 0.86
C GLN A 131 4.32 0.20 0.89
N ILE A 132 4.29 -1.12 1.11
CA ILE A 132 5.49 -1.98 1.08
C ILE A 132 6.19 -1.89 -0.30
N LEU A 133 5.43 -1.93 -1.39
CA LEU A 133 5.98 -1.84 -2.76
C LEU A 133 6.55 -0.45 -3.06
N GLU A 134 5.90 0.61 -2.58
CA GLU A 134 6.38 1.99 -2.71
C GLU A 134 7.69 2.18 -1.91
N GLU A 135 7.74 1.72 -0.66
CA GLU A 135 8.96 1.74 0.17
C GLU A 135 10.12 0.91 -0.45
N GLN A 136 9.81 -0.24 -1.07
CA GLN A 136 10.79 -1.02 -1.82
C GLN A 136 11.36 -0.24 -2.99
N GLN A 137 10.50 0.44 -3.75
CA GLN A 137 10.91 1.24 -4.90
C GLN A 137 11.78 2.43 -4.48
N GLU A 138 11.41 3.12 -3.40
CA GLU A 138 12.21 4.20 -2.82
C GLU A 138 13.61 3.73 -2.40
N CYS A 139 13.71 2.54 -1.79
CA CYS A 139 15.01 1.95 -1.47
C CYS A 139 15.85 1.68 -2.71
N ILE A 140 15.24 1.15 -3.78
CA ILE A 140 15.93 0.86 -5.04
C ILE A 140 16.46 2.16 -5.64
N MET A 141 15.62 3.19 -5.73
CA MET A 141 16.03 4.51 -6.25
C MET A 141 17.17 5.12 -5.42
N GLY A 142 17.08 5.06 -4.08
CA GLY A 142 18.14 5.55 -3.20
C GLY A 142 19.47 4.79 -3.36
N ILE A 143 19.42 3.49 -3.64
CA ILE A 143 20.61 2.69 -3.98
C ILE A 143 21.21 3.14 -5.30
N GLU A 144 20.39 3.26 -6.34
CA GLU A 144 20.83 3.67 -7.69
C GLU A 144 21.48 5.05 -7.67
N ASP A 145 20.84 6.03 -7.03
CA ASP A 145 21.35 7.40 -6.91
C ASP A 145 22.70 7.43 -6.18
N ALA A 146 22.81 6.72 -5.05
CA ALA A 146 24.06 6.66 -4.30
C ALA A 146 25.19 6.00 -5.12
N LEU A 147 24.88 4.97 -5.91
CA LEU A 147 25.85 4.30 -6.78
C LEU A 147 26.30 5.20 -7.95
N VAL A 148 25.40 5.97 -8.53
CA VAL A 148 25.74 6.96 -9.58
C VAL A 148 26.68 8.02 -9.02
N GLN A 149 26.38 8.58 -7.85
CA GLN A 149 27.23 9.59 -7.21
C GLN A 149 28.61 9.02 -6.84
N LEU A 150 28.66 7.79 -6.32
CA LEU A 150 29.92 7.08 -6.05
C LEU A 150 30.76 6.90 -7.31
N ARG A 151 30.14 6.59 -8.45
CA ARG A 151 30.83 6.46 -9.73
C ARG A 151 31.43 7.81 -10.15
N THR A 152 30.63 8.88 -10.08
CA THR A 152 31.08 10.24 -10.43
C THR A 152 32.25 10.70 -9.57
N LEU A 153 32.21 10.46 -8.25
CA LEU A 153 33.30 10.81 -7.34
C LEU A 153 34.55 9.96 -7.51
N LYS A 154 34.47 8.76 -8.12
CA LYS A 154 35.64 7.92 -8.38
C LYS A 154 36.32 8.21 -9.72
N LEU A 155 35.59 8.81 -10.66
CA LEU A 155 36.09 9.15 -12.01
C LEU A 155 36.68 10.56 -12.09
N ASN A 156 36.11 11.50 -11.35
CA ASN A 156 36.74 12.80 -11.03
C ASN A 156 37.69 12.63 -9.85
#